data_AF-X1J5B6-F1
#
_entry.id   AF-X1J5B6-F1
#
_cell.length_a   1.000
_cell.length_b   1.000
_cell.length_c   1.000
_cell.angle_alpha   90.00
_cell.angle_beta   90.00
_cell.angle_gamma   90.00
#
_symmetry.space_group_name_H-M   'P 1'
#
loop_
_entity.id
_entity.type
_entity.pdbx_description
1 polymer ?
#
loop_
_entity_poly.entity_id
_entity_poly.type
_entity_poly.pdbx_seq_one_letter_code
_entity_poly.pdbx_strand_id
1 'polypeptide(L)' 'ASQYGIMSIPTLLVFKEGKLVDQIVGALPRQMLEPKITKHL' A
#
# COMPACT_ATOMS: atom_id res chain seq x y z
N ALA A 1 2.97 11.79 8.82
CA ALA A 1 1.91 11.87 7.78
C ALA A 1 2.41 12.58 6.51
N SER A 2 2.96 13.80 6.59
CA SER A 2 3.47 14.52 5.39
C SER A 2 4.62 13.84 4.66
N GLN A 3 5.45 13.05 5.35
CA GLN A 3 6.64 12.42 4.76
C GLN A 3 6.33 11.32 3.73
N TYR A 4 5.07 10.86 3.67
CA TYR A 4 4.57 9.88 2.68
C TYR A 4 3.29 10.36 1.96
N GLY A 5 2.97 11.67 2.04
CA GLY A 5 1.79 12.23 1.37
C GLY A 5 0.44 11.64 1.79
N ILE A 6 0.32 11.10 3.01
CA ILE A 6 -0.93 10.48 3.48
C ILE A 6 -1.94 11.59 3.79
N MET A 7 -2.82 11.87 2.82
CA MET A 7 -3.91 12.85 2.92
C MET A 7 -5.27 12.22 3.25
N SER A 8 -5.38 10.89 3.19
CA SER A 8 -6.61 10.15 3.45
C SER A 8 -6.32 8.84 4.19
N ILE A 9 -7.18 8.50 5.14
CA ILE A 9 -7.10 7.28 5.97
C ILE A 9 -8.32 6.38 5.68
N PRO A 10 -8.15 5.06 5.64
CA PRO A 10 -6.92 4.29 5.86
C PRO A 10 -6.02 4.23 4.61
N THR A 11 -4.69 4.26 4.77
CA THR A 11 -3.71 4.03 3.69
C THR A 11 -2.74 2.93 4.12
N LEU A 12 -2.52 1.94 3.26
CA LEU A 12 -1.56 0.85 3.44
C LEU A 12 -0.32 1.13 2.57
N LEU A 13 0.87 0.92 3.12
CA LEU A 13 2.14 1.07 2.43
C LEU A 13 2.81 -0.30 2.30
N VAL A 14 3.28 -0.65 1.11
CA VAL A 14 3.97 -1.91 0.83
C VAL A 14 5.46 -1.61 0.64
N PHE A 15 6.27 -2.21 1.51
CA PHE A 15 7.73 -2.08 1.45
C PHE A 15 8.35 -3.43 1.04
N LYS A 16 9.26 -3.40 0.05
CA LYS A 16 10.10 -4.54 -0.35
C LYS A 16 11.55 -4.10 -0.28
N GLU A 17 12.40 -4.87 0.40
CA GLU A 17 13.84 -4.58 0.55
C GLU A 17 14.13 -3.16 1.09
N GLY A 18 13.29 -2.65 1.99
CA GLY A 18 13.42 -1.31 2.55
C GLY A 18 13.00 -0.16 1.62
N LYS A 19 12.52 -0.46 0.40
CA LYS A 19 11.96 0.52 -0.54
C LYS A 19 10.43 0.45 -0.56
N LEU A 20 9.78 1.60 -0.65
CA LEU A 20 8.35 1.68 -0.87
C LEU A 20 8.05 1.25 -2.32
N VAL A 21 7.35 0.13 -2.48
CA VAL A 21 7.02 -0.44 -3.80
C VAL A 21 5.55 -0.27 -4.19
N ASP A 22 4.67 -0.06 -3.22
CA ASP A 22 3.25 0.23 -3.47
C ASP A 22 2.64 1.05 -2.34
N GLN A 23 1.59 1.78 -2.67
CA GLN A 23 0.75 2.53 -1.74
C GLN A 23 -0.71 2.33 -2.12
N ILE A 24 -1.50 1.89 -1.15
CA ILE A 24 -2.92 1.64 -1.30
C ILE A 24 -3.65 2.65 -0.42
N VAL A 25 -4.33 3.61 -1.04
CA VAL A 25 -5.15 4.61 -0.35
C VAL A 25 -6.60 4.15 -0.35
N GLY A 26 -7.23 4.15 0.82
CA GLY A 26 -8.62 3.72 1.03
C GLY A 26 -8.75 2.27 1.49
N ALA A 27 -9.96 1.90 1.91
CA ALA A 27 -10.28 0.53 2.30
C ALA A 27 -10.54 -0.31 1.04
N LEU A 28 -9.57 -1.15 0.65
CA LEU A 28 -9.75 -2.13 -0.42
C LEU A 28 -10.10 -3.51 0.16
N PRO A 29 -11.02 -4.26 -0.48
CA PRO A 29 -11.32 -5.64 -0.08
C PRO A 29 -10.15 -6.59 -0.36
N ARG A 30 -10.07 -7.67 0.42
CA ARG A 30 -8.96 -8.67 0.37
C ARG A 30 -8.65 -9.18 -1.03
N GLN A 31 -9.68 -9.44 -1.84
CA GLN A 31 -9.54 -9.94 -3.22
C GLN A 31 -8.77 -8.99 -4.13
N MET A 32 -8.77 -7.69 -3.84
CA MET A 32 -8.00 -6.69 -4.59
C MET A 32 -6.61 -6.46 -4.01
N LEU A 33 -6.39 -6.80 -2.73
CA LEU A 33 -5.10 -6.70 -2.05
C LEU A 33 -4.17 -7.87 -2.39
N GLU A 34 -4.70 -9.09 -2.47
CA GLU A 34 -3.93 -10.29 -2.83
C GLU A 34 -3.10 -10.14 -4.11
N PRO A 35 -3.66 -9.81 -5.28
CA PRO A 35 -2.87 -9.67 -6.51
C PRO A 35 -1.87 -8.51 -6.43
N LYS A 36 -2.20 -7.44 -5.71
CA LYS A 36 -1.30 -6.30 -5.49
C LYS A 36 -0.07 -6.70 -4.68
N ILE A 37 -0.26 -7.50 -3.63
CA ILE A 37 0.85 -7.99 -2.80
C ILE A 37 1.63 -9.07 -3.54
N THR A 38 0.96 -10.01 -4.22
CA THR A 38 1.62 -11.07 -5.00
C THR A 38 2.47 -10.52 -6.14
N LYS A 39 2.09 -9.39 -6.74
CA LYS A 39 2.92 -8.70 -7.75
C LYS A 39 4.29 -8.28 -7.22
N HIS A 40 4.42 -8.07 -5.91
CA HIS A 40 5.64 -7.63 -5.26
C HIS A 40 6.31 -8.72 -4.41
N LEU A 41 5.78 -9.95 -4.37
CA LEU A 41 6.53 -11.14 -3.88
C LEU A 41 7.63 -11.48 -4.90
#